data_AF-A0AAD5FB66-F1
#
_entry.id   AF-A0AAD5FB66-F1
#
_cell.length_a   1.000
_cell.length_b   1.000
_cell.length_c   1.000
_cell.angle_alpha   90.00
_cell.angle_beta   90.00
_cell.angle_gamma   90.00
#
_symmetry.space_group_name_H-M   'P 1'
#
loop_
_entity.id
_entity.type
_entity.pdbx_description
1 polymer ?
#
loop_
_entity_poly.entity_id
_entity_poly.type
_entity_poly.pdbx_seq_one_letter_code
_entity_poly.pdbx_strand_id
1 'polypeptide(L)'
;VYALNTFGATCRHGEYLSKAEECCPMCNIGLVVLRDCIGDSSTTCAPCTEGTFMNVPNGLNSCFLCKTCDRGLYILQNCNKSKDTVCEVLDGYYCVQHSDGECSLAMKHSECKPGEQIKTPG
;
A
#
# COMPACT_ATOMS: atom_id res chain seq x y z
N VAL A 1 -17.61 45.41 0.61
CA VAL A 1 -16.62 45.27 -0.47
C VAL A 1 -15.61 44.23 0.00
N TYR A 2 -15.63 43.06 -0.66
CA TYR A 2 -14.83 41.83 -0.52
C TYR A 2 -14.65 41.20 0.87
N ALA A 3 -15.53 40.24 1.18
CA ALA A 3 -15.19 39.11 2.03
C ALA A 3 -14.29 38.16 1.22
N LEU A 4 -12.97 38.27 1.37
CA LEU A 4 -12.05 37.24 0.86
C LEU A 4 -12.07 36.09 1.86
N ASN A 5 -13.01 35.18 1.58
CA ASN A 5 -13.18 33.89 2.21
C ASN A 5 -11.85 33.12 2.10
N THR A 6 -11.22 32.84 3.23
CA THR A 6 -10.10 31.91 3.35
C THR A 6 -10.59 30.50 3.01
N PHE A 7 -10.63 30.16 1.73
CA PHE A 7 -10.78 28.80 1.25
C PHE A 7 -9.37 28.25 1.05
N GLY A 8 -8.89 27.40 1.96
CA GLY A 8 -7.77 26.52 1.63
C GLY A 8 -8.17 25.75 0.37
N ALA A 9 -7.41 25.89 -0.71
CA ALA A 9 -7.78 25.31 -2.00
C ALA A 9 -7.76 23.79 -1.90
N THR A 10 -8.93 23.18 -1.68
CA THR A 10 -9.08 21.72 -1.77
C THR A 10 -9.29 21.38 -3.24
N CYS A 11 -8.37 20.59 -3.81
CA CYS A 11 -8.50 20.09 -5.18
C CYS A 11 -9.70 19.14 -5.33
N ARG A 12 -10.13 18.93 -6.57
CA ARG A 12 -11.28 18.04 -6.85
C ARG A 12 -10.90 16.58 -6.62
N HIS A 13 -11.90 15.71 -6.63
CA HIS A 13 -11.66 14.28 -6.57
C HIS A 13 -10.81 13.83 -7.77
N GLY A 14 -9.76 13.05 -7.51
CA GLY A 14 -8.80 12.64 -8.54
C GLY A 14 -7.70 13.67 -8.83
N GLU A 15 -7.63 14.76 -8.08
CA GLU A 15 -6.58 15.77 -8.17
C GLU A 15 -5.82 15.90 -6.85
N TYR A 16 -4.56 16.32 -6.91
CA TYR A 16 -3.73 16.68 -5.76
C TYR A 16 -3.25 18.12 -5.90
N LEU A 17 -2.93 18.75 -4.76
CA LEU A 17 -2.33 20.08 -4.75
C LEU A 17 -0.83 19.96 -5.00
N SER A 18 -0.35 20.54 -6.09
CA SER A 18 1.07 20.59 -6.43
C SER A 18 1.84 21.58 -5.56
N LYS A 19 3.18 21.59 -5.69
CA LYS A 19 4.02 22.57 -5.00
C LYS A 19 3.79 24.00 -5.46
N ALA A 20 3.25 24.18 -6.66
CA ALA A 20 2.89 25.47 -7.23
C ALA A 20 1.48 25.94 -6.82
N GLU A 21 0.84 25.24 -5.87
CA GLU A 21 -0.54 25.48 -5.43
C GLU A 21 -1.58 25.35 -6.57
N GLU A 22 -1.22 24.61 -7.63
CA GLU A 22 -2.11 24.24 -8.73
C GLU A 22 -2.66 22.83 -8.50
N CYS A 23 -3.95 22.64 -8.82
CA CYS A 23 -4.57 21.32 -8.75
C CYS A 23 -4.22 20.50 -9.99
N CYS A 24 -3.52 19.39 -9.76
CA CYS A 24 -3.03 18.51 -10.82
C CYS A 24 -3.75 17.16 -10.79
N PRO A 25 -4.00 16.52 -11.96
CA PRO A 25 -4.58 15.19 -12.01
C PRO A 25 -3.64 14.16 -11.38
N MET A 26 -4.18 13.24 -10.58
CA MET A 26 -3.41 12.17 -9.93
C MET A 26 -2.82 11.17 -10.94
N CYS A 27 -1.72 10.55 -10.54
CA CYS A 27 -1.18 9.37 -11.21
C CYS A 27 -2.02 8.13 -10.88
N ASN A 28 -2.14 7.23 -11.86
CA ASN A 28 -2.85 5.97 -11.69
C ASN A 28 -2.10 4.98 -10.78
N ILE A 29 -2.79 3.91 -10.39
CA ILE A 29 -2.24 2.78 -9.64
C ILE A 29 -0.95 2.27 -10.31
N GLY A 30 0.08 2.03 -9.48
CA GLY A 30 1.42 1.60 -9.87
C GLY A 30 2.33 2.66 -10.45
N LEU A 31 1.88 3.92 -10.44
CA LEU A 31 2.63 5.08 -10.87
C LEU A 31 2.71 6.13 -9.76
N VAL A 32 3.73 6.99 -9.82
CA VAL A 32 3.95 8.14 -8.95
C VAL A 32 4.34 9.37 -9.76
N VAL A 33 4.20 10.55 -9.17
CA VAL A 33 4.52 11.83 -9.79
C VAL A 33 6.02 11.92 -10.05
N LEU A 34 6.40 12.00 -11.32
CA LEU A 34 7.75 12.37 -11.74
C LEU A 34 7.88 13.90 -11.85
N ARG A 35 6.84 14.56 -12.37
CA ARG A 35 6.77 16.01 -12.52
C ARG A 35 5.33 16.47 -12.43
N ASP A 36 5.11 17.51 -11.63
CA ASP A 36 3.82 18.18 -11.49
C ASP A 36 3.29 18.67 -12.84
N CYS A 37 1.97 18.86 -12.93
CA CYS A 37 1.37 19.57 -14.04
C CYS A 37 1.84 21.03 -14.09
N ILE A 38 1.73 21.65 -15.27
CA ILE A 38 1.98 23.08 -15.47
C ILE A 38 0.85 23.62 -16.35
N GLY A 39 -0.01 24.47 -15.79
CA GLY A 39 -1.17 25.00 -16.50
C GLY A 39 -2.06 23.85 -17.01
N ASP A 40 -2.43 23.89 -18.28
CA ASP A 40 -3.32 22.90 -18.89
C ASP A 40 -2.65 21.54 -19.20
N SER A 41 -1.37 21.33 -18.84
CA SER A 41 -0.71 20.04 -19.03
C SER A 41 -1.12 19.02 -17.98
N SER A 42 -0.99 17.72 -18.30
CA SER A 42 -1.22 16.65 -17.31
C SER A 42 0.04 16.36 -16.50
N THR A 43 -0.14 15.76 -15.32
CA THR A 43 0.94 15.25 -14.48
C THR A 43 1.79 14.24 -15.24
N THR A 44 3.11 14.36 -15.17
CA THR A 44 4.01 13.34 -15.70
C THR A 44 4.22 12.27 -14.64
N CYS A 45 3.83 11.03 -14.95
CA CYS A 45 3.91 9.90 -14.02
C CYS A 45 5.03 8.93 -14.41
N ALA A 46 5.65 8.30 -13.41
CA ALA A 46 6.63 7.24 -13.59
C ALA A 46 6.20 5.95 -12.87
N PRO A 47 6.54 4.77 -13.41
CA PRO A 47 6.22 3.51 -12.75
C PRO A 47 7.01 3.30 -11.46
N CYS A 48 6.42 2.59 -10.51
CA CYS A 48 7.14 2.09 -9.35
C CYS A 48 8.33 1.21 -9.76
N THR A 49 9.42 1.30 -9.00
CA THR A 49 10.62 0.48 -9.18
C THR A 49 10.42 -0.89 -8.53
N GLU A 50 11.30 -1.83 -8.87
CA GLU A 50 11.32 -3.14 -8.21
C GLU A 50 11.43 -2.99 -6.68
N GLY A 51 10.70 -3.82 -5.94
CA GLY A 51 10.60 -3.72 -4.48
C GLY A 51 9.66 -2.62 -3.96
N THR A 52 8.91 -1.95 -4.85
CA THR A 52 7.93 -0.93 -4.46
C THR A 52 6.58 -1.08 -5.19
N PHE A 53 5.52 -0.57 -4.57
CA PHE A 53 4.16 -0.59 -5.13
C PHE A 53 3.36 0.68 -4.81
N MET A 54 2.28 0.89 -5.56
CA MET A 54 1.30 1.93 -5.29
C MET A 54 -0.09 1.41 -5.66
N ASN A 55 -0.93 1.11 -4.67
CA ASN A 55 -2.23 0.48 -4.85
C ASN A 55 -3.39 1.47 -5.00
N VAL A 56 -3.12 2.78 -4.97
CA VAL A 56 -4.11 3.85 -5.05
C VAL A 56 -3.70 4.94 -6.06
N PRO A 57 -4.65 5.60 -6.74
CA PRO A 57 -4.37 6.85 -7.43
C PRO A 57 -3.81 7.89 -6.45
N ASN A 58 -2.78 8.64 -6.86
CA ASN A 58 -2.02 9.47 -5.92
C ASN A 58 -1.37 10.71 -6.57
N GLY A 59 -0.97 11.64 -5.71
CA GLY A 59 -0.08 12.77 -6.04
C GLY A 59 1.29 12.67 -5.35
N LEU A 60 1.71 11.45 -4.99
CA LEU A 60 2.96 11.20 -4.28
C LEU A 60 4.12 11.10 -5.27
N ASN A 61 5.33 11.40 -4.82
CA ASN A 61 6.56 11.31 -5.61
C ASN A 61 7.33 9.99 -5.38
N SER A 62 6.85 9.13 -4.49
CA SER A 62 7.48 7.84 -4.17
C SER A 62 6.44 6.76 -3.92
N CYS A 63 6.81 5.53 -4.28
CA CYS A 63 6.00 4.33 -4.05
C CYS A 63 6.22 3.81 -2.63
N PHE A 64 5.29 2.99 -2.13
CA PHE A 64 5.45 2.27 -0.87
C PHE A 64 6.42 1.10 -1.04
N LEU A 65 7.18 0.79 0.01
CA LEU A 65 8.03 -0.41 0.02
C LEU A 65 7.15 -1.65 0.13
N CYS A 66 7.46 -2.67 -0.66
CA CYS A 66 6.83 -3.97 -0.50
C CYS A 66 7.17 -4.55 0.88
N LYS A 67 6.18 -5.12 1.57
CA LYS A 67 6.45 -5.85 2.81
C LYS A 67 7.10 -7.21 2.53
N THR A 68 7.76 -7.74 3.55
CA THR A 68 8.32 -9.09 3.56
C THR A 68 7.48 -10.00 4.45
N CYS A 69 7.44 -11.29 4.13
CA CYS A 69 6.81 -12.29 4.99
C CYS A 69 7.82 -12.78 6.04
N ASP A 70 7.53 -12.49 7.31
CA ASP A 70 8.38 -12.87 8.44
C ASP A 70 8.25 -14.37 8.80
N ARG A 71 8.96 -14.80 9.86
CA ARG A 71 9.00 -16.21 10.27
C ARG A 71 7.59 -16.77 10.53
N GLY A 72 7.35 -17.95 9.98
CA GLY A 72 6.05 -18.63 10.08
C GLY A 72 5.04 -18.18 9.02
N LEU A 73 5.44 -17.30 8.11
CA LEU A 73 4.67 -16.90 6.94
C LEU A 73 5.42 -17.28 5.66
N TYR A 74 4.68 -17.46 4.57
CA TYR A 74 5.22 -17.61 3.22
C TYR A 74 4.56 -16.60 2.25
N ILE A 75 5.24 -16.33 1.14
CA ILE A 75 4.71 -15.43 0.09
C ILE A 75 3.64 -16.18 -0.71
N LEU A 76 2.38 -15.82 -0.53
CA LEU A 76 1.27 -16.28 -1.37
C LEU A 76 1.23 -15.51 -2.69
N GLN A 77 1.45 -14.20 -2.64
CA GLN A 77 1.51 -13.35 -3.83
C GLN A 77 2.73 -12.43 -3.75
N ASN A 78 3.54 -12.44 -4.81
CA ASN A 78 4.66 -11.52 -4.94
C ASN A 78 4.17 -10.08 -5.14
N CYS A 79 4.89 -9.15 -4.52
CA CYS A 79 4.73 -7.73 -4.79
C CYS A 79 4.92 -7.41 -6.28
N ASN A 80 4.18 -6.43 -6.76
CA ASN A 80 4.38 -5.82 -8.07
C ASN A 80 4.06 -4.33 -7.99
N LYS A 81 4.22 -3.62 -9.11
CA LYS A 81 4.08 -2.15 -9.13
C LYS A 81 2.74 -1.65 -8.58
N SER A 82 1.65 -2.41 -8.67
CA SER A 82 0.31 -2.00 -8.22
C SER A 82 -0.19 -2.69 -6.94
N LYS A 83 0.52 -3.70 -6.44
CA LYS A 83 0.06 -4.50 -5.29
C LYS A 83 1.22 -4.88 -4.39
N ASP A 84 1.01 -4.81 -3.09
CA ASP A 84 1.95 -5.30 -2.09
C ASP A 84 2.12 -6.83 -2.17
N THR A 85 3.14 -7.34 -1.49
CA THR A 85 3.26 -8.76 -1.15
C THR A 85 2.04 -9.20 -0.35
N VAL A 86 1.54 -10.42 -0.56
CA VAL A 86 0.55 -11.07 0.32
C VAL A 86 1.21 -12.28 0.96
N CYS A 87 1.16 -12.32 2.28
CA CYS A 87 1.68 -13.38 3.13
C CYS A 87 0.55 -14.28 3.64
N GLU A 88 0.85 -15.56 3.78
CA GLU A 88 -0.05 -16.57 4.36
C GLU A 88 0.71 -17.39 5.40
N VAL A 89 -0.03 -17.98 6.35
CA VAL A 89 0.54 -18.73 7.46
C VAL A 89 1.09 -20.06 6.96
N LEU A 90 2.34 -20.35 7.32
CA LEU A 90 3.00 -21.61 6.98
C LEU A 90 2.42 -22.76 7.81
N ASP A 91 2.31 -23.94 7.19
CA ASP A 91 1.92 -25.16 7.89
C ASP A 91 2.73 -25.38 9.19
N GLY A 92 2.02 -25.71 10.27
CA GLY A 92 2.62 -25.84 11.59
C GLY A 92 2.79 -24.52 12.35
N TYR A 93 2.28 -23.41 11.83
CA TYR A 93 2.16 -22.12 12.52
C TYR A 93 0.69 -21.69 12.59
N TYR A 94 0.41 -20.72 13.47
CA TYR A 94 -0.88 -20.04 13.55
C TYR A 94 -0.68 -18.54 13.70
N CYS A 95 -1.64 -17.77 13.20
CA CYS A 95 -1.58 -16.32 13.30
C CYS A 95 -1.82 -15.84 14.74
N VAL A 96 -0.97 -14.92 15.21
CA VAL A 96 -1.13 -14.24 16.50
C VAL A 96 -1.38 -12.74 16.35
N GLN A 97 -1.07 -12.15 15.19
CA GLN A 97 -1.32 -10.73 14.93
C GLN A 97 -1.71 -10.51 13.46
N HIS A 98 -2.76 -9.71 13.25
CA HIS A 98 -3.20 -9.31 11.92
C HIS A 98 -2.91 -7.82 11.66
N SER A 99 -2.56 -7.49 10.42
CA SER A 99 -2.47 -6.13 9.90
C SER A 99 -3.24 -6.06 8.58
N ASP A 100 -4.15 -5.11 8.46
CA ASP A 100 -4.97 -4.90 7.24
C ASP A 100 -5.70 -6.16 6.73
N GLY A 101 -6.12 -7.02 7.66
CA GLY A 101 -6.81 -8.28 7.35
C GLY A 101 -5.90 -9.45 6.96
N GLU A 102 -4.58 -9.27 6.98
CA GLU A 102 -3.60 -10.31 6.69
C GLU A 102 -2.80 -10.66 7.95
N CYS A 103 -2.32 -11.91 8.05
CA CYS A 103 -1.44 -12.29 9.16
C CYS A 103 -0.09 -11.58 9.04
N SER A 104 0.26 -10.83 10.09
CA SER A 104 1.53 -10.08 10.20
C SER A 104 2.55 -10.77 11.09
N LEU A 105 2.11 -11.62 12.02
CA LEU A 105 2.99 -12.42 12.88
C LEU A 105 2.37 -13.79 13.14
N ALA A 106 3.14 -14.83 12.88
CA ALA A 106 2.76 -16.22 13.11
C ALA A 106 3.69 -16.90 14.12
N MET A 107 3.12 -17.78 14.94
CA MET A 107 3.86 -18.58 15.92
C MET A 107 3.74 -20.06 15.62
N LYS A 108 4.81 -20.83 15.88
CA LYS A 108 4.81 -22.27 15.66
C LYS A 108 3.84 -22.96 16.63
N HIS A 109 3.11 -23.94 16.14
CA HIS A 109 2.35 -24.86 16.98
C HIS A 109 3.29 -25.64 17.91
N SER A 110 2.78 -25.92 19.12
CA SER A 110 3.36 -26.95 19.98
C SER A 110 3.08 -28.33 19.41
N GLU A 111 3.97 -29.29 19.69
CA GLU A 111 3.72 -30.69 19.35
C GLU A 111 2.52 -31.21 20.15
N CYS A 112 1.55 -31.79 19.43
CA CYS A 112 0.39 -32.43 20.05
C CYS A 112 0.81 -33.79 20.62
N LYS A 113 0.36 -34.11 21.83
CA LYS A 113 0.50 -35.46 22.38
C LYS A 113 -0.47 -36.43 21.69
N PRO A 114 -0.25 -37.76 21.78
CA PRO A 114 -1.22 -38.73 21.29
C PRO A 114 -2.62 -38.47 21.87
N GLY A 115 -3.60 -38.26 20.99
CA GLY A 115 -4.99 -37.93 21.35
C GLY A 115 -5.32 -36.43 21.39
N GLU A 116 -4.33 -35.54 21.30
CA GLU A 116 -4.54 -34.10 21.16
C GLU A 116 -4.67 -33.68 19.69
N GLN A 117 -5.29 -32.53 19.46
CA GLN A 117 -5.52 -31.96 18.12
C GLN A 117 -5.21 -30.46 18.12
N ILE A 118 -4.94 -29.94 16.93
CA ILE A 118 -4.75 -28.51 16.71
C ILE A 118 -6.09 -27.79 16.96
N LYS A 119 -6.07 -26.79 17.85
CA LYS A 119 -7.25 -25.98 18.17
C LYS A 119 -7.47 -24.84 17.18
N THR A 120 -6.39 -24.18 16.78
CA THR A 120 -6.41 -23.01 15.90
C THR A 120 -5.63 -23.37 14.64
N PRO A 121 -6.28 -23.49 13.49
CA PRO A 121 -5.57 -23.65 12.22
C PRO A 121 -4.71 -22.42 11.88
N GLY A 122 -3.85 -22.60 10.87
CA GLY A 122 -3.10 -21.51 10.23
C GLY A 122 -4.00 -20.47 9.59
#